data_AF-A0A959IHG0-F1
#
_entry.id   AF-A0A959IHG0-F1
#
_cell.length_a   1.000
_cell.length_b   1.000
_cell.length_c   1.000
_cell.angle_alpha   90.00
_cell.angle_beta   90.00
_cell.angle_gamma   90.00
#
_symmetry.space_group_name_H-M   'P 1'
#
loop_
_entity.id
_entity.type
_entity.pdbx_description
1 polymer ?
#
loop_
_entity_poly.entity_id
_entity_poly.type
_entity_poly.pdbx_seq_one_letter_code
_entity_poly.pdbx_strand_id
1 'polypeptide(L)'
;NAFIPGIKPGKATADFIDAITTRITLPGSVFLGMIAILPAFAGAFGINYQFAAFFGGTSLLILVGVVLDTLQQIESHLLMRRYDGLVKSGRLQGRQSRMQGIGANM
;
A
#
# COMPACT_ATOMS: atom_id res chain seq x y z
N ASN A 1 -12.99 -14.72 7.03
CA ASN A 1 -13.85 -14.06 8.03
C ASN A 1 -13.13 -12.88 8.66
N ALA A 2 -12.97 -11.77 7.94
CA ALA A 2 -12.41 -10.55 8.50
C ALA A 2 -13.57 -9.66 8.99
N PHE A 3 -13.53 -9.26 10.25
CA PHE A 3 -14.47 -8.30 10.84
C PHE A 3 -13.68 -7.41 11.81
N ILE A 4 -14.09 -6.15 11.93
CA ILE A 4 -13.46 -5.22 12.86
C ILE A 4 -14.00 -5.55 14.27
N PRO A 5 -13.14 -5.96 15.23
CA PRO A 5 -13.60 -6.25 16.59
C PRO A 5 -14.32 -5.04 17.19
N GLY A 6 -15.50 -5.26 17.76
CA GLY A 6 -16.30 -4.20 18.39
C GLY A 6 -17.24 -3.43 17.45
N ILE A 7 -17.27 -3.72 16.15
CA ILE A 7 -18.16 -3.05 15.18
C ILE A 7 -18.99 -4.10 14.45
N LYS A 8 -20.31 -3.87 14.37
CA LYS A 8 -21.21 -4.78 13.66
C LYS A 8 -20.85 -4.83 12.16
N PRO A 9 -20.74 -6.03 11.56
CA PRO A 9 -20.50 -6.16 10.13
C PRO A 9 -21.57 -5.46 9.29
N GLY A 10 -21.17 -4.93 8.14
CA GLY A 10 -22.06 -4.21 7.22
C GLY A 10 -21.92 -2.69 7.37
N LYS A 11 -23.05 -1.98 7.40
CA LYS A 11 -23.09 -0.51 7.34
C LYS A 11 -22.26 0.18 8.43
N ALA A 12 -22.31 -0.33 9.67
CA ALA A 12 -21.52 0.23 10.77
C ALA A 12 -20.01 0.11 10.56
N THR A 13 -19.53 -0.94 9.86
CA THR A 13 -18.11 -1.08 9.50
C THR A 13 -17.73 -0.08 8.40
N ALA A 14 -18.59 0.13 7.41
CA ALA A 14 -18.37 1.11 6.35
C ALA A 14 -18.29 2.53 6.90
N ASP A 15 -19.26 2.93 7.74
CA ASP A 15 -19.30 4.26 8.37
C ASP A 15 -18.05 4.51 9.24
N PHE A 16 -17.55 3.47 9.91
CA PHE A 16 -16.32 3.55 10.70
C PHE A 16 -15.06 3.75 9.84
N ILE A 17 -14.90 2.97 8.76
CA ILE A 17 -13.77 3.10 7.84
C ILE A 17 -13.79 4.47 7.17
N ASP A 18 -14.97 4.93 6.75
CA ASP A 18 -15.14 6.25 6.12
C ASP A 18 -14.77 7.39 7.06
N ALA A 19 -15.24 7.34 8.32
CA ALA A 19 -14.91 8.34 9.33
C ALA A 19 -13.39 8.40 9.61
N ILE A 20 -12.71 7.25 9.67
CA ILE A 20 -11.26 7.20 9.88
C ILE A 20 -10.51 7.72 8.65
N THR A 21 -10.87 7.23 7.47
CA THR A 21 -10.22 7.62 6.21
C THR A 21 -10.35 9.12 6.01
N THR A 22 -11.55 9.69 6.20
CA THR A 22 -11.80 11.13 6.13
C THR A 22 -10.92 11.93 7.11
N ARG A 23 -10.79 11.47 8.36
CA ARG A 23 -9.94 12.17 9.34
C ARG A 23 -8.46 12.13 8.99
N ILE A 24 -8.00 11.08 8.30
CA ILE A 24 -6.60 10.95 7.86
C ILE A 24 -6.35 11.73 6.57
N THR A 25 -7.28 11.70 5.61
CA THR A 25 -7.12 12.35 4.31
C THR A 25 -7.26 13.87 4.38
N LEU A 26 -8.09 14.40 5.28
CA LEU A 26 -8.34 15.83 5.42
C LEU A 26 -7.06 16.65 5.68
N PRO A 27 -6.23 16.36 6.71
CA PRO A 27 -4.96 17.08 6.91
C PRO A 27 -3.97 16.84 5.78
N GLY A 28 -3.95 15.64 5.18
CA GLY A 28 -3.11 15.32 4.03
C GLY A 28 -3.43 16.18 2.81
N SER A 29 -4.71 16.34 2.48
CA SER A 29 -5.15 17.16 1.34
C SER A 29 -4.83 18.65 1.52
N VAL A 30 -4.94 19.18 2.74
CA VAL A 30 -4.57 20.56 3.07
C VAL A 30 -3.06 20.75 2.88
N PHE A 31 -2.24 19.81 3.34
CA PHE A 31 -0.78 19.87 3.15
C PHE A 31 -0.38 19.84 1.67
N LEU A 32 -0.98 18.93 0.89
CA LEU A 32 -0.74 18.85 -0.56
C LEU A 32 -1.19 20.13 -1.29
N GLY A 33 -2.32 20.72 -0.88
CA GLY A 33 -2.81 21.99 -1.41
C GLY A 33 -1.85 23.16 -1.12
N MET A 34 -1.25 23.21 0.08
CA MET A 34 -0.24 24.21 0.40
C MET A 34 1.01 24.09 -0.49
N ILE A 35 1.47 22.86 -0.75
CA ILE A 35 2.59 22.61 -1.67
C ILE A 35 2.23 23.04 -3.10
N ALA A 36 1.00 22.82 -3.55
CA ALA A 36 0.58 23.20 -4.90
C ALA A 36 0.62 24.72 -5.14
N ILE A 37 0.44 25.55 -4.11
CA ILE A 37 0.40 27.02 -4.23
C ILE A 37 1.80 27.65 -4.07
N LEU A 38 2.81 26.90 -3.62
CA LEU A 38 4.20 27.39 -3.45
C LEU A 38 4.79 28.14 -4.67
N PRO A 39 4.58 27.72 -5.94
CA PRO A 39 5.11 28.44 -7.10
C PRO A 39 4.59 29.88 -7.21
N ALA A 40 3.32 30.10 -6.85
CA ALA A 40 2.71 31.42 -6.90
C ALA A 40 3.35 32.37 -5.88
N PHE A 41 3.64 31.87 -4.67
CA PHE A 41 4.39 32.62 -3.67
C PHE A 41 5.83 32.88 -4.13
N ALA A 42 6.53 31.87 -4.64
CA ALA A 42 7.91 32.01 -5.13
C ALA A 42 8.03 33.05 -6.25
N GLY A 43 7.07 33.08 -7.19
CA GLY A 43 7.01 34.11 -8.23
C GLY A 43 6.79 35.52 -7.68
N ALA A 44 6.00 35.67 -6.61
CA ALA A 44 5.78 36.96 -5.95
C ALA A 44 7.04 37.51 -5.25
N PHE A 45 7.94 36.64 -4.79
CA PHE A 45 9.23 37.03 -4.18
C PHE A 45 10.35 37.33 -5.21
N GLY A 46 10.03 37.37 -6.51
CA GLY A 46 10.99 37.74 -7.57
C GLY A 46 11.89 36.59 -8.05
N ILE A 47 11.55 35.35 -7.72
CA ILE A 47 12.25 34.16 -8.25
C ILE A 47 11.79 33.93 -9.70
N ASN A 48 12.71 33.49 -10.57
CA ASN A 48 12.39 33.16 -11.96
C ASN A 48 11.22 32.15 -12.02
N TYR A 49 10.16 32.49 -12.76
CA TYR A 49 8.96 31.68 -12.90
C TYR A 49 9.24 30.25 -13.40
N GLN A 50 10.17 30.06 -14.32
CA GLN A 50 10.56 28.72 -14.79
C GLN A 50 11.21 27.89 -13.68
N PHE A 51 12.02 28.52 -12.84
CA PHE A 51 12.61 27.85 -11.68
C PHE A 51 11.55 27.54 -10.61
N ALA A 52 10.66 28.50 -10.31
CA ALA A 52 9.57 28.33 -9.35
C ALA A 52 8.56 27.27 -9.78
N ALA A 53 8.21 27.20 -11.06
CA ALA A 53 7.28 26.20 -11.59
C ALA A 53 7.90 24.79 -11.59
N PHE A 54 9.21 24.68 -11.88
CA PHE A 54 9.91 23.39 -11.95
C PHE A 54 10.29 22.83 -10.57
N PHE A 55 10.58 23.66 -9.59
CA PHE A 55 10.98 23.21 -8.24
C PHE A 55 9.92 23.42 -7.16
N GLY A 56 8.87 24.21 -7.41
CA GLY A 56 7.98 24.69 -6.35
C GLY A 56 6.63 23.97 -6.22
N GLY A 57 6.09 23.32 -7.25
CA GLY A 57 4.68 22.90 -7.24
C GLY A 57 4.40 21.56 -7.91
N THR A 58 3.76 21.58 -9.07
CA THR A 58 3.21 20.39 -9.74
C THR A 58 4.28 19.32 -10.05
N SER A 59 5.45 19.74 -10.52
CA SER A 59 6.58 18.84 -10.78
C SER A 59 7.08 18.14 -9.51
N LEU A 60 7.12 18.84 -8.37
CA LEU A 60 7.53 18.27 -7.08
C LEU A 60 6.51 17.25 -6.59
N LEU A 61 5.21 17.56 -6.70
CA LEU A 61 4.13 16.63 -6.34
C LEU A 61 4.16 15.36 -7.20
N ILE A 62 4.33 15.51 -8.53
CA ILE A 62 4.46 14.37 -9.45
C ILE A 62 5.72 13.56 -9.12
N LEU A 63 6.86 14.21 -8.92
CA LEU A 63 8.12 13.54 -8.62
C LEU A 63 8.01 12.70 -7.34
N VAL A 64 7.49 13.28 -6.27
CA VAL A 64 7.29 12.55 -5.01
C VAL A 64 6.27 11.42 -5.20
N GLY A 65 5.16 11.66 -5.90
CA GLY A 65 4.16 10.64 -6.20
C GLY A 65 4.75 9.44 -6.94
N VAL A 66 5.47 9.68 -8.03
CA VAL A 66 6.14 8.62 -8.82
C VAL A 66 7.21 7.90 -8.00
N VAL A 67 7.96 8.61 -7.15
CA VAL A 67 8.96 7.97 -6.27
C VAL A 67 8.28 7.06 -5.24
N LEU A 68 7.18 7.49 -4.63
CA LEU A 68 6.42 6.65 -3.70
C LEU A 68 5.81 5.44 -4.41
N ASP A 69 5.25 5.62 -5.60
CA ASP A 69 4.69 4.53 -6.40
C ASP A 69 5.76 3.50 -6.77
N THR A 70 6.94 3.97 -7.19
CA THR A 70 8.07 3.09 -7.53
C THR A 70 8.61 2.35 -6.30
N LEU A 71 8.68 3.00 -5.13
CA LEU A 71 9.07 2.35 -3.88
C LEU A 71 8.08 1.24 -3.49
N GLN A 72 6.79 1.52 -3.52
CA GLN A 72 5.75 0.50 -3.26
C GLN A 72 5.82 -0.66 -4.24
N GLN A 73 6.09 -0.37 -5.52
CA GLN A 73 6.28 -1.39 -6.54
C GLN A 73 7.51 -2.27 -6.25
N ILE A 74 8.63 -1.68 -5.84
CA ILE A 74 9.83 -2.42 -5.45
C ILE A 74 9.56 -3.29 -4.21
N GLU A 75 8.92 -2.72 -3.18
CA GLU A 75 8.55 -3.45 -1.96
C GLU A 75 7.66 -4.66 -2.24
N SER A 76 6.64 -4.51 -3.09
CA SER A 76 5.77 -5.63 -3.48
C SER A 76 6.55 -6.77 -4.16
N HIS A 77 7.50 -6.46 -5.04
CA HIS A 77 8.37 -7.45 -5.70
C HIS A 77 9.33 -8.13 -4.71
N LEU A 78 9.84 -7.39 -3.73
CA LEU A 78 10.72 -7.94 -2.69
C LEU A 78 9.97 -8.85 -1.72
N LEU A 79 8.72 -8.53 -1.36
CA LEU A 79 7.86 -9.37 -0.53
C LEU A 79 7.58 -10.72 -1.21
N MET A 80 7.31 -10.73 -2.51
CA MET A 80 7.12 -11.97 -3.28
C MET A 80 8.37 -12.85 -3.31
N ARG A 81 9.57 -12.26 -3.49
CA ARG A 81 10.84 -13.04 -3.42
C ARG A 81 11.10 -13.65 -2.05
N ARG A 82 10.75 -12.95 -0.97
CA ARG A 82 10.87 -13.47 0.41
C ARG A 82 9.86 -14.59 0.68
N TYR A 83 8.70 -14.55 0.03
CA TYR A 83 7.69 -15.61 0.07
C TYR A 83 8.17 -16.90 -0.63
N ASP A 84 8.81 -16.80 -1.81
CA ASP A 84 9.31 -17.97 -2.56
C ASP A 84 10.35 -18.79 -1.77
N GLY A 85 11.18 -18.14 -0.96
CA GLY A 85 12.16 -18.81 -0.11
C GLY A 85 11.55 -19.67 1.01
N LEU A 86 10.42 -19.23 1.58
CA LEU A 86 9.71 -19.93 2.65
C LEU A 86 8.87 -21.10 2.11
N VAL A 87 8.24 -20.93 0.94
CA VAL A 87 7.42 -21.98 0.31
C VAL A 87 8.29 -23.11 -0.25
N LYS A 88 9.49 -22.82 -0.76
CA LYS A 88 10.41 -23.83 -1.33
C LYS A 88 11.16 -24.66 -0.27
N SER A 89 11.31 -24.16 0.96
CA SER A 89 11.99 -24.89 2.05
C SER A 89 11.08 -25.94 2.74
N GLY A 90 9.78 -25.92 2.50
CA GLY A 90 8.83 -26.89 3.04
C GLY A 90 8.80 -28.17 2.21
N ARG A 91 9.77 -29.07 2.39
CA ARG A 91 9.64 -30.47 1.94
C ARG A 91 8.42 -31.10 2.61
N LEU A 92 7.28 -31.12 1.92
CA LEU A 92 6.16 -31.99 2.25
C LEU A 92 6.55 -33.42 1.85
N GLN A 93 7.34 -34.08 2.70
CA GLN A 93 7.55 -35.52 2.67
C GLN A 93 6.26 -36.19 3.17
N GLY A 94 5.28 -36.31 2.28
CA GLY A 94 4.10 -37.14 2.52
C GLY A 94 4.53 -38.59 2.68
N ARG A 95 4.53 -39.09 3.91
CA ARG A 95 4.56 -40.53 4.21
C ARG A 95 3.32 -41.14 3.54
N GLN A 96 3.49 -41.76 2.38
CA GLN A 96 2.54 -42.77 1.90
C GLN A 96 2.56 -43.90 2.93
N SER A 97 1.61 -43.82 3.87
CA SER A 97 1.32 -44.93 4.76
C SER A 97 0.83 -46.07 3.88
N ARG A 98 1.67 -47.09 3.76
CA ARG A 98 1.42 -48.34 3.07
C ARG A 98 0.20 -48.98 3.74
N MET A 99 -0.99 -48.70 3.21
CA MET A 99 -2.23 -49.34 3.62
C MET A 99 -2.14 -50.79 3.17
N GLN A 100 -1.67 -51.62 4.09
CA GLN A 100 -1.59 -53.06 3.98
C GLN A 100 -3.02 -53.59 3.81
N GLY A 101 -3.40 -53.91 2.58
CA GLY A 101 -4.62 -54.64 2.28
C GLY A 101 -4.52 -56.04 2.87
N ILE A 102 -4.94 -56.18 4.12
CA ILE A 102 -5.24 -57.45 4.75
C ILE A 102 -6.65 -57.83 4.28
N GLY A 103 -6.78 -58.97 3.59
CA GLY A 103 -8.08 -59.64 3.46
C GLY A 103 -8.53 -60.09 2.06
N ALA A 104 -7.65 -60.63 1.23
CA ALA A 104 -8.07 -61.45 0.09
C ALA A 104 -7.55 -62.89 0.25
N ASN A 105 -8.07 -63.58 1.26
CA ASN A 105 -8.05 -65.03 1.40
C ASN A 105 -9.20 -65.40 2.35
N MET A 106 -10.41 -65.41 1.79
CA MET A 106 -11.60 -66.15 2.21
C MET A 106 -12.64 -66.03 1.09
#